data_AF-A0A5C6QVW6-F1
#
_entry.id   AF-A0A5C6QVW6-F1
#
_cell.length_a   1.000
_cell.length_b   1.000
_cell.length_c   1.000
_cell.angle_alpha   90.00
_cell.angle_beta   90.00
_cell.angle_gamma   90.00
#
_symmetry.space_group_name_H-M   'P 1'
#
loop_
_entity.id
_entity.type
_entity.pdbx_description
1 polymer ?
#
loop_
_entity_poly.entity_id
_entity_poly.type
_entity_poly.pdbx_seq_one_letter_code
_entity_poly.pdbx_strand_id
1 'polypeptide(L)'
;MLSITLLGTFNDLATHSACQQIEAKVESLNGEAFGILFDCIGYEGSTPDAHKVSNQSLLWLSKKNCIARASIFSQNIYADIVKNEQAALSQLKNQREFTNVQEAKQWLASQL
;
A
#
# COMPACT_ATOMS: atom_id res chain seq x y z
N MET A 1 -12.93 2.00 4.76
CA MET A 1 -11.83 2.32 3.81
C MET A 1 -10.71 3.03 4.55
N LEU A 2 -9.46 2.60 4.39
CA LEU A 2 -8.28 3.28 4.92
C LEU A 2 -7.59 4.06 3.80
N SER A 3 -7.23 5.31 4.06
CA SER A 3 -6.46 6.14 3.13
C SER A 3 -5.07 6.35 3.70
N ILE A 4 -4.05 6.06 2.90
CA ILE A 4 -2.65 6.15 3.27
C ILE A 4 -1.97 7.01 2.21
N THR A 5 -1.25 8.05 2.65
CA THR A 5 -0.51 8.95 1.76
C THR A 5 0.97 8.87 2.10
N LEU A 6 1.80 8.58 1.11
CA LEU A 6 3.26 8.56 1.24
C LEU A 6 3.86 9.80 0.59
N LEU A 7 4.72 10.50 1.34
CA LEU A 7 5.37 11.74 0.91
C LEU A 7 6.88 11.66 1.16
N GLY A 8 7.68 11.94 0.14
CA GLY A 8 9.14 11.95 0.18
C GLY A 8 9.78 10.57 0.00
N THR A 9 10.97 10.42 0.57
CA THR A 9 11.81 9.22 0.46
C THR A 9 11.81 8.40 1.75
N PHE A 10 11.97 7.07 1.61
CA PHE A 10 11.87 6.15 2.74
C PHE A 10 13.10 5.24 2.88
N ASN A 11 13.72 5.28 4.05
CA ASN A 11 14.64 4.25 4.52
C ASN A 11 13.90 3.22 5.40
N ASP A 12 14.60 2.19 5.84
CA ASP A 12 14.06 1.12 6.69
C ASP A 12 13.39 1.67 7.97
N LEU A 13 13.98 2.67 8.62
CA LEU A 13 13.42 3.29 9.83
C LEU A 13 12.10 4.01 9.55
N ALA A 14 12.05 4.84 8.51
CA ALA A 14 10.84 5.56 8.12
C ALA A 14 9.75 4.59 7.68
N THR A 15 10.11 3.55 6.91
CA THR A 15 9.17 2.51 6.50
C THR A 15 8.65 1.71 7.68
N HIS A 16 9.49 1.34 8.65
CA HIS A 16 9.03 0.65 9.86
C HIS A 16 7.98 1.47 10.62
N SER A 17 8.23 2.76 10.80
CA SER A 17 7.27 3.67 11.45
C SER A 17 5.96 3.76 10.68
N ALA A 18 6.02 3.88 9.34
CA ALA A 18 4.83 3.92 8.51
C ALA A 18 4.04 2.59 8.57
N CYS A 19 4.72 1.46 8.45
CA CYS A 19 4.12 0.12 8.57
C CYS A 19 3.43 -0.05 9.92
N GLN A 20 4.08 0.32 11.03
CA GLN A 20 3.48 0.23 12.37
C GLN A 20 2.20 1.07 12.51
N GLN A 21 2.19 2.28 11.94
CA GLN A 21 0.99 3.12 11.95
C GLN A 21 -0.16 2.50 11.14
N ILE A 22 0.14 1.95 9.96
CA ILE A 22 -0.83 1.27 9.11
C ILE A 22 -1.37 0.02 9.81
N GLU A 23 -0.48 -0.79 10.38
CA GLU A 23 -0.81 -2.03 11.08
C GLU A 23 -1.70 -1.75 12.29
N ALA A 24 -1.34 -0.77 13.13
CA ALA A 24 -2.17 -0.34 14.25
C ALA A 24 -3.55 0.13 13.80
N LYS A 25 -3.64 0.85 12.67
CA LYS A 25 -4.93 1.30 12.15
C LYS A 25 -5.78 0.14 11.64
N VAL A 26 -5.18 -0.84 10.97
CA VAL A 26 -5.86 -2.06 10.52
C VAL A 26 -6.32 -2.91 11.71
N GLU A 27 -5.50 -3.09 12.75
CA GLU A 27 -5.91 -3.83 13.94
C GLU A 27 -7.08 -3.15 14.66
N SER A 28 -7.16 -1.81 14.64
CA SER A 28 -8.31 -1.08 15.22
C SER A 28 -9.65 -1.35 14.52
N LEU A 29 -9.64 -1.99 13.35
CA LEU A 29 -10.84 -2.43 12.64
C LEU A 29 -11.38 -3.77 13.17
N ASN A 30 -10.70 -4.42 14.13
CA ASN A 30 -11.17 -5.64 14.81
C ASN A 30 -11.60 -6.77 13.85
N GLY A 31 -10.93 -6.90 12.70
CA GLY A 31 -11.20 -7.93 11.70
C GLY A 31 -12.31 -7.59 10.69
N GLU A 32 -12.95 -6.42 10.80
CA GLU A 32 -13.90 -5.94 9.79
C GLU A 32 -13.24 -5.86 8.41
N ALA A 33 -14.03 -6.08 7.36
CA ALA A 33 -13.55 -5.97 5.99
C ALA A 33 -13.22 -4.52 5.64
N PHE A 34 -12.12 -4.30 4.93
CA PHE A 34 -11.71 -2.96 4.53
C PHE A 34 -10.98 -2.95 3.20
N GLY A 35 -11.00 -1.80 2.53
CA GLY A 35 -10.12 -1.49 1.41
C GLY A 35 -9.10 -0.44 1.76
N ILE A 36 -7.99 -0.45 1.03
CA ILE A 36 -6.90 0.52 1.14
C ILE A 36 -6.84 1.37 -0.12
N LEU A 37 -6.83 2.69 0.06
CA LEU A 37 -6.37 3.66 -0.93
C LEU A 37 -4.95 4.09 -0.56
N PHE A 38 -3.99 3.77 -1.41
CA PHE A 38 -2.56 4.01 -1.21
C PHE A 38 -2.10 5.10 -2.18
N ASP A 39 -2.05 6.34 -1.71
CA ASP A 39 -1.64 7.49 -2.49
C ASP A 39 -0.12 7.68 -2.41
N CYS A 40 0.56 7.35 -3.50
CA CYS A 40 2.00 7.48 -3.69
C CYS A 40 2.35 8.60 -4.68
N ILE A 41 1.49 9.61 -4.87
CA ILE A 41 1.79 10.71 -5.80
C ILE A 41 3.06 11.47 -5.38
N GLY A 42 3.20 11.73 -4.08
CA GLY A 42 4.37 12.39 -3.50
C GLY A 42 5.49 11.45 -3.06
N TYR A 43 5.41 10.16 -3.40
CA TYR A 43 6.46 9.20 -3.09
C TYR A 43 7.64 9.35 -4.06
N GLU A 44 8.84 9.48 -3.51
CA GLU A 44 10.07 9.77 -4.26
C GLU A 44 11.05 8.59 -4.27
N GLY A 45 10.67 7.45 -3.68
CA GLY A 45 11.47 6.23 -3.66
C GLY A 45 11.79 5.71 -2.27
N SER A 46 12.32 4.50 -2.25
CA SER A 46 12.75 3.82 -1.03
C SER A 46 14.09 3.14 -1.24
N THR A 47 14.82 2.95 -0.15
CA THR A 47 16.02 2.09 -0.14
C THR A 47 15.64 0.60 -0.29
N PRO A 48 16.56 -0.28 -0.73
CA PRO A 48 16.30 -1.72 -0.78
C PRO A 48 15.86 -2.32 0.56
N ASP A 49 16.40 -1.85 1.69
CA ASP A 49 16.00 -2.35 3.01
C ASP A 49 14.59 -1.89 3.40
N ALA A 50 14.18 -0.69 3.01
CA ALA A 50 12.78 -0.25 3.13
C ALA A 50 11.82 -1.15 2.33
N HIS A 51 12.21 -1.60 1.14
CA HIS A 51 11.40 -2.56 0.38
C HIS A 51 11.25 -3.91 1.10
N LYS A 52 12.30 -4.40 1.76
CA LYS A 52 12.22 -5.62 2.59
C LYS A 52 11.22 -5.46 3.74
N VAL A 53 11.26 -4.33 4.45
CA VAL A 53 10.31 -4.02 5.53
C VAL A 53 8.87 -3.98 4.99
N SER A 54 8.65 -3.26 3.88
CA SER A 54 7.35 -3.15 3.23
C SER A 54 6.82 -4.51 2.79
N ASN A 55 7.68 -5.38 2.26
CA ASN A 55 7.33 -6.73 1.83
C ASN A 55 6.87 -7.61 3.02
N GLN A 56 7.49 -7.46 4.21
CA GLN A 56 7.01 -8.15 5.41
C GLN A 56 5.64 -7.64 5.87
N SER A 57 5.44 -6.32 5.85
CA SER A 57 4.13 -5.73 6.20
C SER A 57 3.04 -6.15 5.19
N LEU A 58 3.37 -6.32 3.91
CA LEU A 58 2.48 -6.87 2.89
C LEU A 58 2.11 -8.34 3.14
N LEU A 59 3.07 -9.18 3.56
CA LEU A 59 2.81 -10.57 3.97
C LEU A 59 1.91 -10.67 5.21
N TRP A 60 2.02 -9.70 6.11
CA TRP A 60 1.11 -9.57 7.24
C TRP A 60 -0.29 -9.13 6.77
N LEU A 61 -0.36 -8.12 5.89
CA LEU A 61 -1.61 -7.57 5.37
C LEU A 61 -2.40 -8.60 4.56
N SER A 62 -1.72 -9.49 3.83
CA SER A 62 -2.38 -10.55 3.04
C SER A 62 -3.17 -11.55 3.90
N LYS A 63 -2.93 -11.58 5.22
CA LYS A 63 -3.67 -12.40 6.20
C LYS A 63 -4.83 -11.65 6.85
N LYS A 64 -5.01 -10.36 6.54
CA LYS A 64 -6.08 -9.51 7.08
C LYS A 64 -7.27 -9.48 6.12
N ASN A 65 -8.40 -8.96 6.59
CA ASN A 65 -9.62 -8.83 5.80
C ASN A 65 -9.58 -7.62 4.84
N CYS A 66 -8.46 -7.47 4.12
CA CYS A 66 -8.26 -6.43 3.12
C CYS A 66 -8.87 -6.90 1.79
N ILE A 67 -10.06 -6.42 1.47
CA ILE A 67 -10.84 -6.88 0.32
C ILE A 67 -10.45 -6.22 -1.01
N ALA A 68 -9.81 -5.05 -0.96
CA ALA A 68 -9.29 -4.37 -2.13
C ALA A 68 -8.17 -3.37 -1.79
N ARG A 69 -7.21 -3.19 -2.70
CA ARG A 69 -6.14 -2.19 -2.59
C ARG A 69 -5.99 -1.41 -3.90
N ALA A 70 -6.19 -0.11 -3.85
CA ALA A 70 -5.91 0.80 -4.95
C ALA A 70 -4.61 1.55 -4.66
N SER A 71 -3.63 1.50 -5.56
CA SER A 71 -2.37 2.25 -5.44
C SER A 71 -2.29 3.32 -6.52
N ILE A 72 -1.95 4.55 -6.16
CA ILE A 72 -1.85 5.68 -7.09
C ILE A 72 -0.40 6.13 -7.17
N PHE A 73 0.19 6.09 -8.35
CA PHE A 73 1.55 6.58 -8.58
C PHE A 73 1.56 7.73 -9.57
N SER A 74 2.37 8.74 -9.30
CA SER A 74 2.60 9.86 -10.22
C SER A 74 3.46 9.44 -11.42
N GLN A 75 4.33 8.45 -11.25
CA GLN A 75 5.23 7.93 -12.26
C GLN A 75 5.25 6.39 -12.22
N ASN A 76 5.17 5.75 -13.40
CA ASN A 76 5.14 4.29 -13.50
C ASN A 76 6.42 3.63 -12.96
N ILE A 77 7.57 4.31 -13.03
CA ILE A 77 8.85 3.76 -12.56
C ILE A 77 8.81 3.35 -11.08
N TYR A 78 8.14 4.12 -10.22
CA TYR A 78 8.02 3.78 -8.81
C TYR A 78 7.10 2.57 -8.59
N ALA A 79 6.03 2.45 -9.37
CA ALA A 79 5.17 1.28 -9.34
C ALA A 79 5.95 0.02 -9.77
N ASP A 80 6.75 0.13 -10.84
CA ASP A 80 7.54 -0.98 -11.37
C ASP A 80 8.64 -1.43 -10.39
N ILE A 81 9.34 -0.49 -9.76
CA ILE A 81 10.30 -0.80 -8.68
C ILE A 81 9.58 -1.51 -7.53
N VAL A 82 8.45 -0.98 -7.07
CA VAL A 82 7.68 -1.57 -5.97
C VAL A 82 7.24 -3.00 -6.30
N LYS A 83 6.74 -3.26 -7.51
CA LYS A 83 6.39 -4.62 -7.97
C LYS A 83 7.60 -5.56 -7.99
N ASN A 84 8.75 -5.08 -8.46
CA ASN A 84 9.96 -5.88 -8.55
C ASN A 84 10.50 -6.25 -7.16
N GLU A 85 10.55 -5.28 -6.25
CA GLU A 85 11.18 -5.44 -4.94
C GLU A 85 10.25 -6.06 -3.88
N GLN A 86 8.93 -6.01 -4.08
CA GLN A 86 7.93 -6.45 -3.08
C GLN A 86 7.06 -7.59 -3.62
N ALA A 87 7.65 -8.77 -3.78
CA ALA A 87 6.98 -9.98 -4.29
C ALA A 87 5.67 -10.34 -3.54
N ALA A 88 5.54 -9.96 -2.26
CA ALA A 88 4.34 -10.16 -1.47
C ALA A 88 3.10 -9.43 -2.01
N LEU A 89 3.26 -8.41 -2.87
CA LEU A 89 2.14 -7.79 -3.57
C LEU A 89 1.31 -8.81 -4.35
N SER A 90 1.95 -9.82 -4.94
CA SER A 90 1.24 -10.89 -5.67
C SER A 90 0.28 -11.72 -4.81
N GLN A 91 0.42 -11.66 -3.47
CA GLN A 91 -0.47 -12.36 -2.54
C GLN A 91 -1.75 -11.57 -2.23
N LEU A 92 -1.80 -10.28 -2.60
CA LEU A 92 -3.01 -9.48 -2.50
C LEU A 92 -3.90 -9.77 -3.72
N LYS A 93 -5.03 -10.44 -3.47
CA LYS A 93 -5.91 -10.96 -4.53
C LYS A 93 -6.62 -9.90 -5.35
N ASN A 94 -6.93 -8.74 -4.75
CA ASN A 94 -7.69 -7.68 -5.40
C ASN A 94 -6.95 -6.35 -5.25
N GLN A 95 -6.03 -6.10 -6.18
CA GLN A 95 -5.29 -4.84 -6.22
C GLN A 95 -5.28 -4.26 -7.62
N ARG A 96 -5.23 -2.94 -7.70
CA ARG A 96 -5.10 -2.23 -8.96
C ARG A 96 -4.33 -0.94 -8.79
N GLU A 97 -3.59 -0.60 -9.83
CA GLU A 97 -2.82 0.64 -9.91
C GLU A 97 -3.52 1.66 -10.79
N PHE A 98 -3.33 2.91 -10.42
CA PHE A 98 -3.95 4.06 -11.08
C PHE A 98 -2.94 5.20 -11.19
N THR A 99 -3.16 6.05 -12.18
CA THR A 99 -2.50 7.36 -12.30
C THR A 99 -3.46 8.49 -11.94
N ASN A 100 -4.75 8.18 -11.72
CA ASN A 100 -5.81 9.13 -11.39
C ASN A 100 -6.46 8.78 -10.05
N VAL A 101 -6.47 9.74 -9.12
CA VAL A 101 -7.03 9.58 -7.78
C VAL A 101 -8.54 9.28 -7.80
N GLN A 102 -9.27 9.93 -8.70
CA GLN A 102 -10.72 9.79 -8.77
C GLN A 102 -11.12 8.40 -9.28
N GLU A 103 -10.44 7.91 -10.32
CA GLU A 103 -10.65 6.55 -10.83
C GLU A 103 -10.31 5.50 -9.77
N ALA A 104 -9.22 5.68 -9.04
CA ALA A 104 -8.82 4.79 -7.95
C ALA A 104 -9.90 4.72 -6.86
N LYS A 105 -10.45 5.86 -6.46
CA LYS A 105 -11.53 5.94 -5.46
C LYS A 105 -12.81 5.29 -5.96
N GLN A 106 -13.20 5.55 -7.21
CA GLN A 106 -14.41 4.96 -7.80
C GLN A 106 -14.30 3.44 -7.92
N TRP A 107 -13.15 2.94 -8.38
CA TRP A 107 -12.90 1.50 -8.44
C TRP A 107 -12.90 0.90 -7.05
N LEU A 108 -12.19 1.50 -6.08
CA LEU A 108 -12.14 0.95 -4.73
C LEU A 108 -13.53 0.90 -4.09
N ALA A 109 -14.34 1.95 -4.27
CA ALA A 109 -15.72 2.00 -3.77
C ALA A 109 -16.63 0.94 -4.40
N SER A 110 -16.35 0.47 -5.63
CA SER A 110 -17.10 -0.63 -6.24
C SER A 110 -16.66 -2.02 -5.76
N GLN A 111 -15.59 -2.11 -4.96
CA GLN A 111 -15.11 -3.36 -4.36
C GLN A 111 -15.56 -3.55 -2.90
N LEU A 112 -16.03 -2.49 -2.24
CA LEU A 112 -16.43 -2.47 -0.83
C LEU A 112 -17.94 -2.68 -0.69
#